data_AF-A0A9D6E4P2-F1
#
_entry.id   AF-A0A9D6E4P2-F1
#
_cell.length_a   1.000
_cell.length_b   1.000
_cell.length_c   1.000
_cell.angle_alpha   90.00
_cell.angle_beta   90.00
_cell.angle_gamma   90.00
#
_symmetry.space_group_name_H-M   'P 1'
#
loop_
_entity.id
_entity.type
_entity.pdbx_description
1 polymer ?
#
loop_
_entity_poly.entity_id
_entity_poly.type
_entity_poly.pdbx_seq_one_letter_code
_entity_poly.pdbx_strand_id
1 'polypeptide(L)'
;MQKQNQQVFVATSGNYPVLVSTQNGTIGSGDYLSMSNADGIAAKAETNEQFIVGRALENFDGKGTTIVYANDGSALGRIMAQVLPGKNPLLKDAASIPQPLRRVGESIAGKPLSALRIYAAVAIFVIAGVIAAIMLWAGIRNAMVAIGRNPLSRHSIIRGLFQVILAATSVLIIGLLGVYLLLKI
;
A
#
# COMPACT_ATOMS: atom_id res chain seq x y z
N MET A 1 3.47 40.48 -20.06
CA MET A 1 2.72 40.85 -18.83
C MET A 1 3.34 40.08 -17.67
N GLN A 2 3.97 40.79 -16.73
CA GLN A 2 4.72 40.21 -15.61
C GLN A 2 3.73 39.58 -14.62
N LYS A 3 3.89 38.28 -14.32
CA LYS A 3 3.19 37.62 -13.20
C LYS A 3 3.74 38.23 -11.91
N GLN A 4 3.06 39.27 -11.42
CA GLN A 4 3.28 39.77 -10.06
C GLN A 4 3.11 38.61 -9.08
N ASN A 5 3.99 38.58 -8.09
CA ASN A 5 4.03 37.65 -6.98
C ASN A 5 2.72 37.72 -6.18
N GLN A 6 1.66 37.06 -6.66
CA GLN A 6 0.36 36.98 -5.98
C GLN A 6 0.52 36.10 -4.75
N GLN A 7 0.79 36.73 -3.61
CA GLN A 7 0.63 36.12 -2.31
C GLN A 7 -0.87 35.89 -2.09
N VAL A 8 -1.32 34.65 -2.30
CA VAL A 8 -2.69 34.24 -2.03
C VAL A 8 -2.75 33.74 -0.60
N PHE A 9 -3.62 34.35 0.21
CA PHE A 9 -3.90 33.86 1.57
C PHE A 9 -4.76 32.60 1.47
N VAL A 10 -4.23 31.49 1.98
CA VAL A 10 -4.92 30.19 1.99
C VAL A 10 -5.36 29.90 3.42
N ALA A 11 -6.63 29.58 3.60
CA ALA A 11 -7.13 29.08 4.87
C ALA A 11 -6.61 27.64 5.10
N THR A 12 -5.81 27.44 6.14
CA THR A 12 -5.26 26.12 6.50
C THR A 12 -6.12 25.38 7.53
N SER A 13 -7.01 26.09 8.23
CA SER A 13 -7.96 25.52 9.17
C SER A 13 -9.17 26.44 9.38
N GLY A 14 -10.32 25.86 9.73
CA GLY A 14 -11.53 26.60 10.08
C GLY A 14 -12.74 26.22 9.23
N ASN A 15 -13.88 26.80 9.56
CA ASN A 15 -15.16 26.50 8.92
C ASN A 15 -15.42 27.55 7.85
N TYR A 16 -15.32 27.14 6.58
CA TYR A 16 -15.53 28.03 5.44
C TYR A 16 -16.56 27.45 4.47
N PRO A 17 -17.35 28.29 3.81
CA PRO A 17 -18.20 27.85 2.73
C PRO A 17 -17.35 27.45 1.52
N VAL A 18 -17.41 26.18 1.14
CA VAL A 18 -16.69 25.61 -0.02
C VAL A 18 -17.67 25.23 -1.12
N LEU A 19 -17.21 25.31 -2.36
CA LEU A 19 -17.96 24.79 -3.51
C LEU A 19 -17.76 23.28 -3.57
N VAL A 20 -18.85 22.54 -3.67
CA VAL A 20 -18.84 21.08 -3.76
C VAL A 20 -19.58 20.55 -4.98
N SER A 21 -19.13 19.43 -5.50
CA SER A 21 -19.75 18.67 -6.58
C SER A 21 -20.22 17.31 -6.08
N THR A 22 -21.37 16.87 -6.61
CA THR A 22 -21.91 15.50 -6.44
C THR A 22 -21.32 14.48 -7.40
N GLN A 23 -20.25 14.83 -8.14
CA GLN A 23 -19.60 13.95 -9.10
C GLN A 23 -19.18 12.61 -8.48
N ASN A 24 -18.67 12.64 -7.24
CA ASN A 24 -18.26 11.44 -6.49
C ASN A 24 -19.37 10.91 -5.55
N GLY A 25 -20.63 11.31 -5.81
CA GLY A 25 -21.82 10.93 -5.03
C GLY A 25 -22.29 11.96 -4.01
N THR A 26 -23.35 11.61 -3.28
CA THR A 26 -23.95 12.44 -2.22
C THR A 26 -22.97 12.66 -1.08
N ILE A 27 -22.83 13.93 -0.65
CA ILE A 27 -21.95 14.34 0.44
C ILE A 27 -22.77 14.39 1.73
N GLY A 28 -22.37 13.60 2.73
CA GLY A 28 -22.92 13.66 4.08
C GLY A 28 -22.14 14.60 5.00
N SER A 29 -22.78 15.05 6.06
CA SER A 29 -22.14 15.72 7.18
C SER A 29 -21.15 14.76 7.81
N GLY A 30 -19.90 15.18 7.85
CA GLY A 30 -18.79 14.39 8.31
C GLY A 30 -18.04 13.63 7.23
N ASP A 31 -18.45 13.68 5.96
CA ASP A 31 -17.69 13.09 4.86
C ASP A 31 -16.42 13.89 4.58
N TYR A 32 -15.36 13.20 4.16
CA TYR A 32 -14.14 13.85 3.71
C TYR A 32 -14.36 14.44 2.32
N LEU A 33 -13.74 15.59 2.07
CA LEU A 33 -13.77 16.29 0.79
C LEU A 33 -12.38 16.29 0.16
N SER A 34 -12.32 16.01 -1.14
CA SER A 34 -11.11 16.09 -1.96
C SER A 34 -11.34 16.92 -3.23
N MET A 35 -10.36 16.95 -4.12
CA MET A 35 -10.39 17.68 -5.38
C MET A 35 -11.37 17.01 -6.36
N SER A 36 -12.28 17.77 -6.94
CA SER A 36 -13.13 17.27 -8.03
C SER A 36 -12.44 17.41 -9.39
N ASN A 37 -13.02 16.84 -10.46
CA ASN A 37 -12.53 17.07 -11.82
C ASN A 37 -12.78 18.50 -12.33
N ALA A 38 -13.55 19.30 -11.59
CA ALA A 38 -13.80 20.69 -11.91
C ALA A 38 -12.88 21.60 -11.07
N ASP A 39 -12.19 22.51 -11.75
CA ASP A 39 -11.23 23.42 -11.12
C ASP A 39 -11.89 24.27 -10.03
N GLY A 40 -11.27 24.28 -8.83
CA GLY A 40 -11.73 25.08 -7.69
C GLY A 40 -12.97 24.54 -6.98
N ILE A 41 -13.39 23.31 -7.27
CA ILE A 41 -14.54 22.67 -6.63
C ILE A 41 -14.07 21.40 -5.91
N ALA A 42 -14.57 21.19 -4.70
CA ALA A 42 -14.33 19.98 -3.93
C ALA A 42 -15.39 18.91 -4.25
N ALA A 43 -15.08 17.63 -4.08
CA ALA A 43 -16.06 16.54 -4.17
C ALA A 43 -15.90 15.62 -2.96
N LYS A 44 -16.81 14.68 -2.80
CA LYS A 44 -16.66 13.60 -1.82
C LYS A 44 -15.32 12.90 -2.05
N ALA A 45 -14.54 12.74 -0.98
CA ALA A 45 -13.25 12.08 -1.06
C ALA A 45 -13.43 10.60 -1.40
N GLU A 46 -12.79 10.19 -2.47
CA GLU A 46 -12.70 8.81 -2.87
C GLU A 46 -11.50 8.13 -2.26
N THR A 47 -11.48 6.82 -2.42
CA THR A 47 -10.46 5.93 -1.90
C THR A 47 -9.13 6.02 -2.65
N ASN A 48 -9.10 6.70 -3.81
CA ASN A 48 -7.94 6.83 -4.69
C ASN A 48 -7.20 8.17 -4.54
N GLU A 49 -7.76 9.14 -3.80
CA GLU A 49 -7.20 10.49 -3.68
C GLU A 49 -6.26 10.56 -2.47
N GLN A 50 -5.01 10.95 -2.69
CA GLN A 50 -3.98 10.98 -1.65
C GLN A 50 -4.20 12.08 -0.59
N PHE A 51 -4.87 13.16 -0.97
CA PHE A 51 -5.07 14.33 -0.13
C PHE A 51 -6.55 14.65 0.03
N ILE A 52 -6.90 15.14 1.21
CA ILE A 52 -8.20 15.74 1.49
C ILE A 52 -8.01 17.23 1.69
N VAL A 53 -9.03 18.00 1.31
CA VAL A 53 -9.12 19.43 1.56
C VAL A 53 -9.75 19.69 2.92
N GLY A 54 -10.64 18.80 3.38
CA GLY A 54 -11.32 18.96 4.65
C GLY A 54 -12.46 17.97 4.87
N ARG A 55 -13.40 18.36 5.72
CA ARG A 55 -14.58 17.58 6.12
C ARG A 55 -15.86 18.39 5.94
N ALA A 56 -16.86 17.83 5.29
CA ALA A 56 -18.17 18.45 5.13
C ALA A 56 -18.86 18.59 6.50
N LEU A 57 -19.48 19.74 6.77
CA LEU A 57 -20.31 19.95 7.96
C LEU A 57 -21.80 19.83 7.63
N GLU A 58 -22.15 20.00 6.36
CA GLU A 58 -23.52 19.93 5.86
C GLU A 58 -23.67 18.82 4.84
N ASN A 59 -24.91 18.34 4.70
CA ASN A 59 -25.27 17.35 3.68
C ASN A 59 -25.54 18.06 2.34
N PHE A 60 -25.11 17.45 1.24
CA PHE A 60 -25.42 17.88 -0.11
C PHE A 60 -25.80 16.70 -1.00
N ASP A 61 -27.08 16.64 -1.37
CA ASP A 61 -27.69 15.60 -2.20
C ASP A 61 -28.07 16.10 -3.60
N GLY A 62 -27.53 17.25 -4.02
CA GLY A 62 -27.82 17.84 -5.33
C GLY A 62 -29.26 18.37 -5.51
N LYS A 63 -30.11 18.27 -4.49
CA LYS A 63 -31.49 18.78 -4.44
C LYS A 63 -31.62 19.79 -3.31
N GLY A 64 -31.45 21.09 -3.61
CA GLY A 64 -31.58 22.17 -2.63
C GLY A 64 -30.65 23.34 -2.96
N THR A 65 -29.44 23.33 -2.39
CA THR A 65 -28.43 24.40 -2.51
C THR A 65 -27.59 24.31 -3.79
N THR A 66 -28.21 23.89 -4.90
CA THR A 66 -27.53 23.71 -6.19
C THR A 66 -27.45 25.06 -6.90
N ILE A 67 -26.22 25.56 -7.10
CA ILE A 67 -25.95 26.85 -7.74
C ILE A 67 -25.93 26.68 -9.26
N VAL A 68 -25.29 25.62 -9.76
CA VAL A 68 -25.12 25.34 -11.20
C VAL A 68 -25.03 23.83 -11.42
N TYR A 69 -25.52 23.34 -12.55
CA TYR A 69 -25.22 21.99 -13.02
C TYR A 69 -23.96 22.03 -13.90
N ALA A 70 -22.94 21.23 -13.57
CA ALA A 70 -21.77 21.08 -14.43
C ALA A 70 -22.16 20.43 -15.77
N ASN A 71 -21.35 20.62 -16.82
CA ASN A 71 -21.55 19.97 -18.13
C ASN A 71 -21.62 18.43 -18.05
N ASP A 72 -21.14 17.85 -16.95
CA ASP A 72 -21.14 16.42 -16.63
C ASP A 72 -22.43 15.96 -15.89
N GLY A 73 -23.46 16.80 -15.82
CA GLY A 73 -24.72 16.50 -15.10
C GLY A 73 -24.62 16.50 -13.57
N SER A 74 -23.43 16.76 -13.01
CA SER A 74 -23.18 16.85 -11.58
C SER A 74 -23.72 18.17 -11.00
N ALA A 75 -24.49 18.08 -9.91
CA ALA A 75 -24.97 19.26 -9.20
C ALA A 75 -23.81 19.90 -8.41
N LEU A 76 -23.60 21.20 -8.60
CA LEU A 76 -22.66 22.02 -7.84
C LEU A 76 -23.40 22.81 -6.78
N GLY A 77 -22.94 22.73 -5.54
CA GLY A 77 -23.51 23.49 -4.43
C GLY A 77 -22.46 24.18 -3.60
N ARG A 78 -22.89 24.98 -2.64
CA ARG A 78 -22.03 25.54 -1.61
C ARG A 78 -22.45 24.97 -0.27
N ILE A 79 -21.51 24.34 0.42
CA ILE A 79 -21.72 23.82 1.78
C ILE A 79 -20.68 24.38 2.73
N MET A 80 -21.02 24.44 4.01
CA MET A 80 -20.03 24.62 5.06
C MET A 80 -19.16 23.37 5.16
N ALA A 81 -17.85 23.56 5.05
CA ALA A 81 -16.87 22.53 5.35
C ALA A 81 -15.82 23.05 6.30
N GLN A 82 -15.34 22.16 7.15
CA GLN A 82 -14.13 22.39 7.91
C GLN A 82 -12.95 22.12 6.97
N VAL A 83 -12.23 23.18 6.60
CA VAL A 83 -10.99 23.07 5.82
C VAL A 83 -9.94 22.51 6.74
N LEU A 84 -9.37 21.36 6.37
CA LEU A 84 -8.29 20.69 7.09
C LEU A 84 -7.47 19.90 6.07
N PRO A 85 -6.55 20.56 5.35
CA PRO A 85 -5.74 19.91 4.33
C PRO A 85 -4.89 18.81 4.98
N GLY A 86 -4.98 17.59 4.48
CA GLY A 86 -4.33 16.45 5.11
C GLY A 86 -4.25 15.23 4.20
N LYS A 87 -3.62 14.16 4.70
CA LYS A 87 -3.66 12.86 4.02
C LYS A 87 -5.04 12.26 4.14
N ASN A 88 -5.54 11.68 3.05
CA ASN A 88 -6.84 11.03 3.05
C ASN A 88 -6.81 9.77 3.93
N PRO A 89 -7.60 9.72 5.02
CA PRO A 89 -7.67 8.53 5.87
C PRO A 89 -8.40 7.37 5.17
N LEU A 90 -9.15 7.64 4.10
CA LEU A 90 -9.82 6.65 3.28
C LEU A 90 -8.96 6.12 2.13
N LEU A 91 -7.71 6.56 1.99
CA LEU A 91 -6.81 6.07 0.95
C LEU A 91 -6.62 4.55 1.12
N LYS A 92 -7.21 3.75 0.22
CA LYS A 92 -6.75 2.37 0.06
C LYS A 92 -5.46 2.51 -0.72
N ASP A 93 -4.33 2.32 -0.05
CA ASP A 93 -3.05 2.14 -0.72
C ASP A 93 -3.26 1.22 -1.92
N ALA A 94 -2.90 1.70 -3.11
CA ALA A 94 -3.25 1.17 -4.43
C ALA A 94 -2.81 -0.28 -4.71
N ALA A 95 -2.26 -0.96 -3.72
CA ALA A 95 -2.07 -2.39 -3.75
C ALA A 95 -2.92 -3.00 -2.64
N SER A 96 -3.99 -3.72 -3.03
CA SER A 96 -4.74 -4.57 -2.13
C SER A 96 -3.84 -5.69 -1.60
N ILE A 97 -3.11 -5.41 -0.53
CA ILE A 97 -2.32 -6.41 0.18
C ILE A 97 -3.31 -7.30 0.95
N PRO A 98 -3.25 -8.63 0.79
CA PRO A 98 -3.98 -9.54 1.64
C PRO A 98 -3.73 -9.26 3.13
N GLN A 99 -4.80 -9.18 3.93
CA GLN A 99 -4.75 -8.90 5.38
C GLN A 99 -3.75 -9.77 6.16
N PRO A 100 -3.56 -11.08 5.86
CA PRO A 100 -2.56 -11.89 6.54
C PRO A 100 -1.13 -11.39 6.34
N LEU A 101 -0.76 -11.02 5.10
CA LEU A 101 0.59 -10.55 4.77
C LEU A 101 0.86 -9.19 5.42
N ARG A 102 -0.17 -8.33 5.48
CA ARG A 102 -0.10 -7.04 6.15
C ARG A 102 0.14 -7.19 7.65
N ARG A 103 -0.63 -8.07 8.33
CA ARG A 103 -0.45 -8.33 9.77
C ARG A 103 0.94 -8.88 10.11
N VAL A 104 1.44 -9.82 9.32
CA VAL A 104 2.78 -10.40 9.54
C VAL A 104 3.84 -9.32 9.31
N GLY A 105 3.76 -8.56 8.21
CA GLY A 105 4.71 -7.48 7.93
C GLY A 105 4.70 -6.39 9.00
N GLU A 106 3.52 -5.94 9.44
CA GLU A 106 3.37 -4.92 10.49
C GLU A 106 3.85 -5.43 11.86
N SER A 107 3.62 -6.71 12.21
CA SER A 107 4.10 -7.31 13.47
C SER A 107 5.63 -7.39 13.56
N ILE A 108 6.30 -7.54 12.41
CA ILE A 108 7.76 -7.62 12.33
C ILE A 108 8.37 -6.21 12.31
N ALA A 109 7.74 -5.26 11.60
CA ALA A 109 8.29 -3.92 11.41
C ALA A 109 7.91 -2.92 12.52
N GLY A 110 6.82 -3.15 13.26
CA GLY A 110 6.31 -2.23 14.26
C GLY A 110 5.77 -0.90 13.70
N LYS A 111 5.62 -0.78 12.37
CA LYS A 111 5.15 0.41 11.65
C LYS A 111 4.29 0.01 10.44
N PRO A 112 3.35 0.86 9.99
CA PRO A 112 2.61 0.62 8.75
C PRO A 112 3.58 0.65 7.56
N LEU A 113 3.56 -0.43 6.76
CA LEU A 113 4.46 -0.61 5.63
C LEU A 113 3.76 -0.31 4.30
N SER A 114 4.48 0.35 3.40
CA SER A 114 4.03 0.53 2.02
C SER A 114 3.94 -0.83 1.31
N ALA A 115 2.93 -0.99 0.45
CA ALA A 115 2.69 -2.23 -0.29
C ALA A 115 3.88 -2.72 -1.10
N LEU A 116 4.66 -1.80 -1.68
CA LEU A 116 5.86 -2.14 -2.44
C LEU A 116 6.90 -2.90 -1.60
N ARG A 117 7.07 -2.54 -0.32
CA ARG A 117 8.01 -3.20 0.58
C ARG A 117 7.56 -4.61 0.94
N ILE A 118 6.25 -4.80 1.16
CA ILE A 118 5.69 -6.12 1.45
C ILE A 118 5.84 -7.05 0.25
N TYR A 119 5.55 -6.57 -0.97
CA TYR A 119 5.77 -7.38 -2.17
C TYR A 119 7.24 -7.70 -2.42
N ALA A 120 8.15 -6.75 -2.21
CA ALA A 120 9.59 -6.99 -2.32
C ALA A 120 10.08 -8.04 -1.31
N ALA A 121 9.60 -7.96 -0.05
CA ALA A 121 9.89 -8.95 0.99
C ALA A 121 9.40 -10.35 0.60
N VAL A 122 8.16 -10.47 0.11
CA VAL A 122 7.61 -11.75 -0.35
C VAL A 122 8.42 -12.30 -1.53
N ALA A 123 8.81 -11.46 -2.49
CA ALA A 123 9.63 -11.88 -3.62
C ALA A 123 10.98 -12.46 -3.18
N ILE A 124 11.69 -11.77 -2.28
CA ILE A 124 12.98 -12.25 -1.75
C ILE A 124 12.80 -13.57 -0.99
N PHE A 125 11.75 -13.68 -0.17
CA PHE A 125 11.45 -14.91 0.56
C PHE A 125 11.19 -16.09 -0.39
N VAL A 126 10.39 -15.87 -1.44
CA VAL A 126 10.09 -16.90 -2.44
C VAL A 126 11.35 -17.30 -3.19
N ILE A 127 12.18 -16.35 -3.62
CA ILE A 127 13.45 -16.64 -4.32
C ILE A 127 14.38 -17.46 -3.42
N ALA A 128 14.59 -17.05 -2.17
CA ALA A 128 15.43 -17.77 -1.23
C ALA A 128 14.89 -19.18 -0.95
N GLY A 129 13.56 -19.32 -0.80
CA GLY A 129 12.89 -20.59 -0.60
C GLY A 129 13.04 -21.53 -1.80
N VAL A 130 12.90 -21.01 -3.02
CA VAL A 130 13.09 -21.79 -4.27
C VAL A 130 14.53 -22.27 -4.38
N ILE A 131 15.52 -21.41 -4.11
CA ILE A 131 16.94 -21.79 -4.13
C ILE A 131 17.21 -22.91 -3.11
N ALA A 132 16.74 -22.75 -1.87
CA ALA A 132 16.90 -23.75 -0.83
C ALA A 132 16.22 -25.08 -1.19
N ALA A 133 15.01 -25.03 -1.76
CA ALA A 133 14.27 -26.20 -2.19
C ALA A 133 14.98 -26.96 -3.32
N ILE A 134 15.50 -26.25 -4.32
CA ILE A 134 16.27 -26.85 -5.43
C ILE A 134 17.55 -27.49 -4.89
N MET A 135 18.28 -26.81 -3.99
CA MET A 135 19.49 -27.37 -3.37
C MET A 135 19.19 -28.65 -2.59
N LEU A 136 18.13 -28.65 -1.77
CA LEU A 136 17.74 -29.83 -0.99
C LEU A 136 17.28 -30.98 -1.89
N TRP A 137 16.43 -30.71 -2.87
CA TRP A 137 15.92 -31.74 -3.77
C TRP A 137 17.06 -32.38 -4.59
N ALA A 138 17.93 -31.55 -5.17
CA ALA A 138 19.10 -32.03 -5.91
C ALA A 138 20.08 -32.79 -5.01
N GLY A 139 20.35 -32.26 -3.81
CA GLY A 139 21.23 -32.89 -2.83
C GLY A 139 20.74 -34.26 -2.38
N ILE A 140 19.46 -34.38 -2.02
CA ILE A 140 18.85 -35.63 -1.56
C ILE A 140 18.79 -36.66 -2.70
N ARG A 141 18.35 -36.26 -3.90
CA ARG A 141 18.28 -37.16 -5.06
C ARG A 141 19.66 -37.69 -5.44
N ASN A 142 20.66 -36.81 -5.52
CA ASN A 142 22.03 -37.19 -5.88
C ASN A 142 22.66 -38.08 -4.79
N ALA A 143 22.39 -37.79 -3.51
CA ALA A 143 22.86 -38.63 -2.41
C ALA A 143 22.23 -40.04 -2.44
N MET A 144 20.92 -40.15 -2.70
CA MET A 144 20.25 -41.45 -2.83
C MET A 144 20.80 -42.27 -3.98
N VAL A 145 20.99 -41.68 -5.16
CA VAL A 145 21.57 -42.37 -6.33
C VAL A 145 23.01 -42.82 -6.04
N ALA A 146 23.82 -41.98 -5.40
CA ALA A 146 25.19 -42.33 -5.05
C ALA A 146 25.26 -43.49 -4.04
N ILE A 147 24.38 -43.51 -3.03
CA ILE A 147 24.30 -44.61 -2.04
C ILE A 147 23.85 -45.90 -2.71
N GLY A 148 22.89 -45.83 -3.63
CA GLY A 148 22.43 -46.99 -4.40
C GLY A 148 23.51 -47.59 -5.30
N ARG A 149 24.44 -46.75 -5.81
CA ARG A 149 25.55 -47.19 -6.68
C ARG A 149 26.77 -47.66 -5.90
N ASN A 150 27.05 -47.11 -4.73
CA ASN A 150 28.19 -47.50 -3.92
C ASN A 150 27.87 -47.43 -2.41
N PRO A 151 27.34 -48.53 -1.83
CA PRO A 151 26.94 -48.55 -0.42
C PRO A 151 28.13 -48.44 0.56
N LEU A 152 29.36 -48.79 0.15
CA LEU A 152 30.57 -48.66 0.97
C LEU A 152 30.93 -47.19 1.25
N SER A 153 30.60 -46.27 0.32
CA SER A 153 30.85 -44.83 0.47
C SER A 153 29.74 -44.08 1.22
N ARG A 154 28.76 -44.80 1.79
CA ARG A 154 27.61 -44.21 2.50
C ARG A 154 28.02 -43.16 3.53
N HIS A 155 29.09 -43.39 4.30
CA HIS A 155 29.50 -42.46 5.35
C HIS A 155 30.00 -41.12 4.78
N SER A 156 30.76 -41.14 3.68
CA SER A 156 31.20 -39.91 2.99
C SER A 156 30.04 -39.20 2.28
N ILE A 157 29.11 -39.95 1.66
CA ILE A 157 27.94 -39.35 0.98
C ILE A 157 27.01 -38.67 2.00
N ILE A 158 26.76 -39.29 3.15
CA ILE A 158 25.94 -38.70 4.22
C ILE A 158 26.58 -37.41 4.75
N ARG A 159 27.91 -37.38 4.95
CA ARG A 159 28.59 -36.13 5.33
C ARG A 159 28.41 -35.03 4.30
N GLY A 160 28.52 -35.35 3.00
CA GLY A 160 28.25 -34.41 1.92
C GLY A 160 26.80 -33.92 1.91
N LEU A 161 25.83 -34.81 2.14
CA LEU A 161 24.42 -34.44 2.27
C LEU A 161 24.18 -33.48 3.46
N PHE A 162 24.81 -33.74 4.60
CA PHE A 162 24.77 -32.83 5.75
C PHE A 162 25.31 -31.44 5.41
N GLN A 163 26.39 -31.35 4.63
CA GLN A 163 26.93 -30.06 4.19
C GLN A 163 25.96 -29.30 3.27
N VAL A 164 25.26 -29.99 2.37
CA VAL A 164 24.23 -29.38 1.51
C VAL A 164 23.03 -28.90 2.33
N ILE A 165 22.58 -29.68 3.33
CA ILE A 165 21.50 -29.28 4.25
C ILE A 165 21.91 -28.03 5.03
N LEU A 166 23.15 -27.99 5.54
CA LEU A 166 23.67 -26.83 6.26
C LEU A 166 23.68 -25.59 5.36
N ALA A 167 24.19 -25.71 4.13
CA ALA A 167 24.25 -24.61 3.17
C ALA A 167 22.85 -24.11 2.78
N ALA A 168 21.90 -25.01 2.51
CA ALA A 168 20.51 -24.64 2.21
C ALA A 168 19.84 -23.92 3.39
N THR A 169 20.13 -24.36 4.63
CA THR A 169 19.63 -23.69 5.84
C THR A 169 20.24 -22.30 5.99
N SER A 170 21.55 -22.14 5.74
CA SER A 170 22.21 -20.83 5.75
C SER A 170 21.61 -19.86 4.73
N VAL A 171 21.33 -20.33 3.51
CA VAL A 171 20.66 -19.51 2.48
C VAL A 171 19.29 -19.05 2.95
N LEU A 172 18.52 -19.93 3.61
CA LEU A 172 17.20 -19.60 4.15
C LEU A 172 17.30 -18.55 5.27
N ILE A 173 18.27 -18.69 6.18
CA ILE A 173 18.52 -17.72 7.26
C ILE A 173 18.90 -16.35 6.67
N ILE A 174 19.78 -16.31 5.68
CA ILE A 174 20.18 -15.06 5.01
C ILE A 174 18.98 -14.43 4.31
N GLY A 175 18.14 -15.22 3.63
CA GLY A 175 16.90 -14.73 3.03
C GLY A 175 15.93 -14.14 4.05
N LEU A 176 15.72 -14.81 5.18
CA LEU A 176 14.90 -14.33 6.30
C LEU A 176 15.46 -13.03 6.91
N LEU A 177 16.78 -12.94 7.09
CA LEU A 177 17.44 -11.72 7.56
C LEU A 177 17.28 -10.56 6.58
N GLY A 178 17.40 -10.83 5.27
CA GLY A 178 17.18 -9.84 4.22
C GLY A 178 15.76 -9.29 4.24
N VAL A 179 14.77 -10.18 4.39
CA VAL A 179 13.36 -9.80 4.57
C VAL A 179 13.16 -8.94 5.81
N TYR A 180 13.74 -9.34 6.94
CA TYR A 180 13.65 -8.58 8.19
C TYR A 180 14.27 -7.18 8.09
N LEU A 181 15.46 -7.05 7.50
CA LEU A 181 16.12 -5.77 7.29
C LEU A 181 15.29 -4.85 6.38
N LEU A 182 14.71 -5.40 5.30
CA LEU A 182 13.90 -4.65 4.34
C LEU A 182 12.56 -4.17 4.94
N LEU A 183 11.99 -4.94 5.86
CA LEU A 183 10.78 -4.55 6.59
C LEU A 183 11.09 -3.50 7.67
N LYS A 184 12.27 -3.58 8.30
CA LYS A 184 12.65 -2.69 9.41
C LYS A 184 13.11 -1.31 8.93
N ILE A 185 13.86 -1.23 7.84
CA ILE A 185 14.17 0.02 7.12
C ILE A 185 12.88 0.64 6.58
#